data_AF-A0AA47BS43-F1
#
_entry.id   AF-A0AA47BS43-F1
#
_cell.length_a   1.000
_cell.length_b   1.000
_cell.length_c   1.000
_cell.angle_alpha   90.00
_cell.angle_beta   90.00
_cell.angle_gamma   90.00
#
_symmetry.space_group_name_H-M   'P 1'
#
loop_
_entity.id
_entity.type
_entity.pdbx_description
1 polymer ?
#
loop_
_entity_poly.entity_id
_entity_poly.type
_entity_poly.pdbx_seq_one_letter_code
_entity_poly.pdbx_strand_id
1 'polypeptide(L)' 'MISCKVFENTSTESDSTSMAWVVSTFAGSTEGFANGAGSTAQFDSPSGVAVDSRGNVYVADADNHRIR' A
#
# COMPACT_ATOMS: atom_id res chain seq x y z
N MET A 1 3.09 -1.72 -7.62
CA MET A 1 3.15 -1.87 -6.14
C MET A 1 2.33 -0.76 -5.51
N ILE A 2 1.65 -1.02 -4.39
CA ILE A 2 0.86 -0.03 -3.63
C ILE A 2 1.63 0.39 -2.40
N SER A 3 2.00 1.67 -2.34
CA SER A 3 2.74 2.24 -1.23
C SER A 3 1.81 3.05 -0.34
N CYS A 4 1.88 2.80 0.97
CA CYS A 4 1.18 3.56 1.99
C CYS A 4 2.15 4.47 2.73
N LYS A 5 1.69 5.68 3.08
CA LYS A 5 2.42 6.58 3.98
C LYS A 5 1.99 6.29 5.40
N VAL A 6 2.91 5.80 6.21
CA VAL A 6 2.70 5.57 7.64
C VAL A 6 3.42 6.65 8.43
N PHE A 7 2.73 7.14 9.47
CA PHE A 7 3.30 8.05 10.44
C PHE A 7 3.81 7.22 11.62
N GLU A 8 5.12 7.12 11.76
CA GLU A 8 5.73 6.45 12.91
C GLU A 8 6.27 7.50 13.87
N ASN A 9 5.71 7.52 15.08
CA ASN A 9 6.20 8.38 16.15
C ASN A 9 7.43 7.70 16.78
N THR A 10 8.63 8.16 16.46
CA THR A 10 9.88 7.62 17.01
C THR A 10 10.24 8.21 18.39
N SER A 11 9.27 8.79 19.12
CA SER A 11 9.56 9.45 20.40
C SER A 11 9.91 8.45 21.50
N THR A 12 11.19 8.21 21.73
CA THR A 12 11.66 7.62 23.00
C THR A 12 11.96 8.66 24.07
N GLU A 13 12.08 9.96 23.77
CA GLU A 13 12.23 11.01 24.79
C GLU A 13 11.57 12.32 24.36
N SER A 14 11.48 13.26 25.31
CA SER A 14 10.83 14.57 25.25
C SER A 14 11.45 15.56 24.25
N ASP A 15 11.95 15.08 23.11
CA ASP A 15 12.38 15.90 22.00
C ASP A 15 11.27 15.97 20.95
N SER A 16 10.62 17.14 20.90
CA SER A 16 9.41 17.42 20.12
C SER A 16 9.62 17.51 18.61
N THR A 17 10.65 16.87 18.04
CA THR A 17 10.95 16.98 16.61
C THR A 17 11.60 15.72 16.05
N SER A 18 10.80 14.80 15.52
CA SER A 18 11.08 14.19 14.20
C SER A 18 9.97 13.21 13.85
N MET A 19 8.84 13.78 13.39
CA MET A 19 7.87 12.96 12.68
C MET A 19 8.42 12.61 11.31
N ALA A 20 9.00 11.42 11.20
CA ALA A 20 9.47 10.87 9.93
C ALA A 20 8.28 10.26 9.18
N TRP A 21 8.08 10.71 7.95
CA TRP A 21 7.14 10.06 7.04
C TRP A 21 7.82 8.82 6.48
N VAL A 22 7.38 7.64 6.92
CA VAL A 22 7.85 6.37 6.37
C VAL A 22 6.89 5.93 5.28
N VAL A 23 7.42 5.60 4.11
CA VAL A 23 6.66 4.98 3.03
C VAL A 23 6.93 3.49 3.06
N SER A 24 5.89 2.69 3.19
CA SER A 24 5.99 1.22 3.14
C SER A 24 5.13 0.67 2.01
N THR A 25 5.52 -0.49 1.48
CA THR A 25 4.71 -1.19 0.48
C THR A 25 3.66 -2.02 1.17
N PHE A 26 2.39 -1.72 0.92
CA PHE A 26 1.25 -2.45 1.47
C PHE A 26 1.01 -3.76 0.73
N ALA A 27 1.04 -3.71 -0.62
CA ALA A 27 0.84 -4.88 -1.46
C ALA A 27 1.51 -4.74 -2.83
N GLY A 28 1.81 -5.87 -3.47
CA GLY A 28 2.42 -5.91 -4.79
C GLY A 28 3.91 -6.25 -4.75
N SER A 29 4.37 -6.98 -5.76
CA SER A 29 5.79 -7.19 -6.06
C SER A 29 6.09 -6.76 -7.49
N THR A 30 6.27 -7.73 -8.40
CA THR A 30 6.46 -7.53 -9.83
C THR A 30 5.12 -7.43 -10.55
N GLU A 31 5.18 -6.93 -11.78
CA GLU A 31 4.05 -6.96 -12.72
C GLU A 31 3.57 -8.39 -12.93
N GLY A 32 2.25 -8.58 -12.98
CA GLY A 32 1.63 -9.89 -13.13
C GLY A 32 0.22 -9.94 -12.55
N PHE A 33 -0.33 -11.16 -12.43
CA PHE A 33 -1.75 -11.35 -12.09
C PHE A 33 -1.97 -12.26 -10.86
N ALA A 34 -0.91 -12.67 -10.16
CA ALA A 34 -1.01 -13.57 -9.02
C ALA A 34 -1.86 -12.99 -7.88
N ASN A 35 -2.81 -13.80 -7.40
CA ASN A 35 -3.53 -13.51 -6.16
C ASN A 35 -2.62 -13.86 -4.96
N GLY A 36 -2.59 -12.98 -3.97
CA GLY A 36 -1.78 -13.17 -2.77
C GLY A 36 -2.06 -12.07 -1.75
N ALA A 37 -1.58 -12.27 -0.52
CA ALA A 37 -1.60 -11.25 0.51
C ALA A 37 -0.32 -10.40 0.47
N GLY A 38 -0.45 -9.09 0.64
CA GLY A 38 0.67 -8.16 0.74
C GLY A 38 1.63 -8.25 -0.46
N SER A 39 2.90 -8.53 -0.20
CA SER A 39 3.96 -8.60 -1.22
C SER A 39 3.82 -9.76 -2.21
N THR A 40 2.99 -10.76 -1.91
CA THR A 40 2.74 -11.89 -2.83
C THR A 40 1.69 -11.58 -3.89
N ALA A 41 0.92 -10.51 -3.72
CA ALA A 41 0.03 -10.01 -4.76
C ALA A 41 0.85 -9.46 -5.94
N GLN A 42 0.35 -9.64 -7.16
CA GLN A 42 0.89 -8.99 -8.35
C GLN A 42 -0.23 -8.19 -9.02
N PHE A 43 0.14 -7.01 -9.52
CA PHE A 43 -0.73 -6.09 -10.22
C PHE A 43 -0.06 -5.68 -11.52
N ASP A 44 -0.86 -5.36 -12.52
CA ASP A 44 -0.42 -4.91 -13.82
C ASP A 44 -1.05 -3.54 -14.14
N SER A 45 -0.21 -2.52 -14.19
CA SER A 45 -0.60 -1.12 -14.36
C SER A 45 -1.79 -0.68 -13.48
N PRO A 46 -1.68 -0.76 -12.13
CA PRO A 46 -2.75 -0.30 -11.25
C PRO A 46 -2.97 1.21 -11.40
N SER A 47 -4.19 1.62 -11.72
CA SER A 47 -4.55 3.01 -12.05
C SER A 47 -5.27 3.76 -10.93
N GLY A 48 -5.80 3.05 -9.94
CA GLY A 48 -6.57 3.65 -8.86
C GLY A 48 -6.60 2.81 -7.59
N VAL A 49 -6.82 3.47 -6.45
CA VAL A 49 -6.96 2.85 -5.13
C VAL A 49 -8.11 3.50 -4.35
N ALA A 50 -8.90 2.70 -3.66
CA ALA A 50 -9.97 3.15 -2.77
C ALA A 50 -9.90 2.38 -1.44
N VAL A 51 -10.30 3.02 -0.33
CA VAL A 51 -10.30 2.39 1.00
C VAL A 51 -11.70 2.49 1.58
N ASP A 52 -12.25 1.39 2.10
CA ASP A 52 -13.53 1.42 2.80
C ASP A 52 -13.40 1.81 4.27
N SER A 53 -14.52 1.98 4.97
CA SER A 53 -14.55 2.32 6.39
C SER A 53 -14.06 1.21 7.32
N ARG A 54 -13.86 -0.01 6.80
CA ARG A 54 -13.32 -1.16 7.52
C ARG A 54 -11.81 -1.32 7.31
N GLY A 55 -11.19 -0.46 6.50
CA GLY A 55 -9.78 -0.51 6.17
C GLY A 55 -9.42 -1.49 5.04
N ASN A 56 -10.40 -2.00 4.30
CA ASN A 56 -10.13 -2.79 3.10
C ASN A 56 -9.67 -1.86 1.97
N VAL A 57 -8.60 -2.26 1.28
CA VAL A 57 -8.03 -1.51 0.15
C VAL A 57 -8.44 -2.19 -1.15
N TYR A 58 -9.06 -1.43 -2.03
CA TYR A 58 -9.48 -1.84 -3.36
C TYR A 58 -8.59 -1.19 -4.42
N VAL A 59 -8.20 -1.95 -5.42
CA VAL A 59 -7.22 -1.59 -6.44
C VAL A 59 -7.82 -1.79 -7.82
N ALA A 60 -7.77 -0.76 -8.65
CA ALA A 60 -8.10 -0.87 -10.07
C ALA A 60 -6.86 -1.33 -10.84
N ASP A 61 -6.80 -2.63 -11.11
CA ASP A 61 -5.72 -3.33 -11.82
C ASP A 61 -6.02 -3.29 -13.33
N ALA A 62 -5.56 -2.24 -14.00
CA ALA A 62 -6.10 -1.80 -15.30
C ALA A 62 -5.82 -2.80 -16.42
N ASP A 63 -4.57 -3.28 -16.53
CA ASP A 63 -4.17 -4.16 -17.62
C ASP A 63 -4.60 -5.61 -17.38
N ASN A 64 -4.85 -5.98 -16.12
CA ASN A 64 -5.53 -7.22 -15.77
C ASN A 64 -7.07 -7.15 -15.85
N HIS A 65 -7.64 -5.98 -16.12
CA HIS A 65 -9.09 -5.71 -16.18
C HIS A 65 -9.86 -6.16 -14.91
N ARG A 66 -9.33 -5.89 -13.72
CA ARG A 66 -9.91 -6.37 -12.44
C ARG A 66 -9.90 -5.30 -11.35
N ILE A 67 -10.84 -5.43 -10.42
CA ILE A 67 -10.78 -4.77 -9.12
C ILE A 67 -10.35 -5.79 -8.08
N ARG A 68 -9.32 -5.49 -7.29
CA ARG A 68 -8.74 -6.40 -6.29
C ARG A 68 -8.74 -5.79 -4.91
#